data_AF-A0A7V6UVQ4-F1
#
_entry.id   AF-A0A7V6UVQ4-F1
#
_cell.length_a   1.000
_cell.length_b   1.000
_cell.length_c   1.000
_cell.angle_alpha   90.00
_cell.angle_beta   90.00
_cell.angle_gamma   90.00
#
_symmetry.space_group_name_H-M   'P 1'
#
loop_
_entity.id
_entity.type
_entity.pdbx_description
1 polymer ?
#
loop_
_entity_poly.entity_id
_entity_poly.type
_entity_poly.pdbx_seq_one_letter_code
_entity_poly.pdbx_strand_id
1 'polypeptide(L)'
;MSFGDSAFIKTNIDSAPFSAAASVRGPEELMIDMYENENNVHKLLEICIQAIIDYGIAAAQSGAHGIAFGDSVSGLLSCEMYQKFALPYSKTAISEIKQCTGLPVFYHV
;
A
#
# COMPACT_ATOMS: atom_id res chain seq x y z
N MET A 1 -4.83 -30.19 -3.17
CA MET A 1 -6.07 -29.89 -2.44
C MET A 1 -6.38 -28.44 -2.75
N SER A 2 -7.28 -28.14 -3.69
CA SER A 2 -7.73 -26.75 -3.89
C SER A 2 -8.72 -26.42 -2.77
N PHE A 3 -8.55 -25.30 -2.09
CA PHE A 3 -9.44 -24.89 -0.99
C PHE A 3 -10.89 -24.64 -1.43
N GLY A 4 -11.18 -24.60 -2.75
CA GLY A 4 -12.53 -24.50 -3.30
C GLY A 4 -13.32 -23.30 -2.78
N ASP A 5 -14.65 -23.31 -2.95
CA ASP A 5 -15.54 -22.26 -2.42
C ASP A 5 -15.79 -22.39 -0.91
N SER A 6 -15.03 -23.23 -0.20
CA SER A 6 -15.23 -23.51 1.22
C SER A 6 -14.58 -22.47 2.16
N ALA A 7 -13.71 -21.60 1.63
CA ALA A 7 -13.00 -20.59 2.40
C ALA A 7 -12.69 -19.33 1.59
N PHE A 8 -12.66 -18.18 2.27
CA PHE A 8 -12.22 -16.92 1.70
C PHE A 8 -10.70 -16.76 1.86
N ILE A 9 -9.94 -16.79 0.75
CA ILE A 9 -8.48 -16.65 0.77
C ILE A 9 -8.13 -15.17 0.69
N LYS A 10 -7.83 -14.57 1.85
CA LYS A 10 -7.30 -13.20 1.93
C LYS A 10 -5.78 -13.21 1.88
N THR A 11 -5.20 -12.67 0.81
CA THR A 11 -3.73 -12.60 0.64
C THR A 11 -3.20 -11.28 1.17
N ASN A 12 -2.15 -11.34 1.99
CA ASN A 12 -1.44 -10.15 2.45
C ASN A 12 -0.29 -9.83 1.50
N ILE A 13 -0.27 -8.61 0.95
CA ILE A 13 0.84 -8.07 0.15
C ILE A 13 1.78 -7.17 0.98
N ASP A 14 1.65 -7.27 2.30
CA ASP A 14 2.48 -6.64 3.33
C ASP A 14 2.31 -5.12 3.42
N SER A 15 3.08 -4.35 2.64
CA SER A 15 3.24 -2.91 2.87
C SER A 15 2.36 -2.05 1.95
N ALA A 16 1.68 -1.06 2.54
CA ALA A 16 1.05 0.05 1.84
C ALA A 16 2.09 1.08 1.36
N PRO A 17 1.72 2.06 0.51
CA PRO A 17 2.70 2.94 -0.13
C PRO A 17 3.64 3.69 0.82
N PHE A 18 3.13 4.25 1.92
CA PHE A 18 3.96 5.02 2.84
C PHE A 18 4.92 4.12 3.64
N SER A 19 4.43 3.00 4.18
CA SER A 19 5.28 2.00 4.86
C SER A 19 6.29 1.33 3.92
N ALA A 20 5.96 1.14 2.64
CA ALA A 20 6.92 0.68 1.63
C ALA A 20 8.02 1.72 1.38
N ALA A 21 7.66 3.00 1.22
CA ALA A 21 8.63 4.09 1.10
C ALA A 21 9.54 4.18 2.33
N ALA A 22 8.98 3.98 3.53
CA ALA A 22 9.75 3.96 4.78
C ALA A 22 10.74 2.79 4.83
N SER A 23 10.36 1.64 4.29
CA SER A 23 11.25 0.48 4.19
C SER A 23 12.39 0.70 3.20
N VAL A 24 12.15 1.45 2.11
CA VAL A 24 13.17 1.77 1.10
C VAL A 24 14.13 2.86 1.59
N ARG A 25 13.60 3.94 2.17
CA ARG A 25 14.39 5.12 2.57
C ARG A 25 14.97 5.01 3.98
N GLY A 26 14.32 4.25 4.85
CA GLY A 26 14.46 4.36 6.30
C GLY A 26 13.38 5.29 6.87
N PRO A 27 12.66 4.89 7.94
CA PRO A 27 11.51 5.64 8.44
C PRO A 27 11.90 7.03 8.98
N GLU A 28 13.02 7.15 9.68
CA GLU A 28 13.50 8.42 10.23
C GLU A 28 13.87 9.41 9.10
N GLU A 29 14.68 8.94 8.14
CA GLU A 29 15.09 9.73 6.98
C GLU A 29 13.89 10.13 6.10
N LEU A 30 12.92 9.23 5.91
CA LEU A 30 11.68 9.57 5.20
C LEU A 30 10.92 10.70 5.90
N MET A 31 10.82 10.66 7.22
CA MET A 31 10.13 11.70 7.99
C MET A 31 10.86 13.05 7.92
N ILE A 32 12.20 13.06 7.91
CA ILE A 32 12.99 14.28 7.69
C ILE A 32 12.75 14.81 6.27
N ASP A 33 12.83 13.93 5.27
CA ASP A 33 12.64 14.27 3.86
C ASP A 33 11.23 14.80 3.55
N MET A 34 10.21 14.44 4.34
CA MET A 34 8.86 15.02 4.20
C MET A 34 8.84 16.54 4.40
N TYR A 35 9.81 17.09 5.15
CA TYR A 35 9.97 18.53 5.37
C TYR A 35 11.05 19.14 4.47
N GLU A 36 12.18 18.43 4.31
CA GLU A 36 13.34 19.00 3.60
C GLU A 36 13.33 18.72 2.10
N ASN A 37 12.76 17.59 1.68
CA ASN A 37 12.84 17.05 0.31
C ASN A 37 11.49 16.52 -0.19
N GLU A 38 10.39 17.21 0.12
CA GLU A 38 9.01 16.80 -0.13
C GLU A 38 8.76 16.27 -1.56
N ASN A 39 9.27 16.95 -2.58
CA ASN A 39 9.12 16.53 -3.97
C ASN A 39 9.72 15.14 -4.25
N ASN A 40 10.82 14.79 -3.59
CA ASN A 40 11.45 13.48 -3.75
C ASN A 40 10.67 12.40 -2.98
N VAL A 41 10.07 12.74 -1.84
CA VAL A 41 9.16 11.85 -1.11
C VAL A 41 7.95 11.49 -1.98
N HIS A 42 7.33 12.47 -2.61
CA HIS A 42 6.22 12.22 -3.53
C HIS A 42 6.62 11.30 -4.71
N LYS A 43 7.81 11.52 -5.31
CA LYS A 43 8.33 10.62 -6.36
C LYS A 43 8.57 9.20 -5.86
N LEU A 44 9.12 9.03 -4.65
CA LEU A 44 9.31 7.72 -4.06
C LEU A 44 7.97 7.02 -3.82
N LEU A 45 6.97 7.75 -3.33
CA LEU A 45 5.63 7.22 -3.11
C LEU A 45 4.98 6.74 -4.41
N GLU A 46 5.12 7.49 -5.52
CA GLU A 46 4.65 7.05 -6.85
C GLU A 46 5.30 5.72 -7.29
N ILE A 47 6.62 5.57 -7.07
CA ILE A 47 7.32 4.31 -7.36
C ILE A 47 6.77 3.16 -6.51
N CYS A 48 6.59 3.39 -5.21
CA CYS A 48 6.06 2.39 -4.29
C CYS A 48 4.63 1.98 -4.64
N ILE A 49 3.77 2.92 -5.05
CA ILE A 49 2.40 2.62 -5.49
C ILE A 49 2.39 1.66 -6.66
N GLN A 50 3.20 1.92 -7.70
CA GLN A 50 3.23 1.05 -8.88
C GLN A 50 3.62 -0.38 -8.49
N ALA A 51 4.65 -0.53 -7.65
CA ALA A 51 5.07 -1.85 -7.16
C ALA A 51 3.97 -2.58 -6.37
N ILE A 52 3.22 -1.86 -5.53
CA ILE A 52 2.13 -2.42 -4.72
C ILE A 52 0.94 -2.81 -5.60
N ILE A 53 0.59 -2.00 -6.61
CA ILE A 53 -0.47 -2.31 -7.56
C ILE A 53 -0.11 -3.59 -8.34
N ASP A 54 1.10 -3.66 -8.90
CA ASP A 54 1.58 -4.80 -9.67
C ASP A 54 1.57 -6.07 -8.81
N TYR A 55 2.02 -5.98 -7.55
CA TYR A 55 2.00 -7.10 -6.64
C TYR A 55 0.57 -7.52 -6.27
N GLY A 56 -0.33 -6.57 -6.01
CA GLY A 56 -1.74 -6.83 -5.73
C GLY A 56 -2.45 -7.53 -6.89
N ILE A 57 -2.17 -7.13 -8.13
CA ILE A 57 -2.71 -7.76 -9.34
C ILE A 57 -2.14 -9.19 -9.49
N ALA A 58 -0.84 -9.38 -9.30
CA ALA A 58 -0.21 -10.70 -9.38
C ALA A 58 -0.74 -11.66 -8.29
N ALA A 59 -0.96 -11.15 -7.07
CA ALA A 59 -1.55 -11.91 -5.97
C ALA A 59 -3.00 -12.31 -6.30
N ALA A 60 -3.78 -11.42 -6.91
CA ALA A 60 -5.13 -11.73 -7.39
C ALA A 60 -5.13 -12.86 -8.43
N GLN A 61 -4.24 -12.78 -9.42
CA GLN A 61 -4.09 -13.79 -10.47
C GLN A 61 -3.65 -15.17 -9.93
N SER A 62 -3.08 -15.22 -8.73
CA SER A 62 -2.67 -16.44 -8.05
C SER A 62 -3.81 -17.16 -7.31
N GLY A 63 -5.06 -16.67 -7.41
CA GLY A 63 -6.24 -17.28 -6.81
C GLY A 63 -6.67 -16.67 -5.47
N ALA A 64 -6.27 -15.44 -5.18
CA ALA A 64 -6.76 -14.72 -4.00
C ALA A 64 -8.24 -14.34 -4.16
N HIS A 65 -9.01 -14.39 -3.07
CA HIS A 65 -10.38 -13.87 -3.02
C HIS A 65 -10.43 -12.42 -2.50
N GLY A 66 -9.36 -11.94 -1.88
CA GLY A 66 -9.19 -10.56 -1.45
C GLY A 66 -7.75 -10.22 -1.14
N ILE A 67 -7.40 -8.93 -1.22
CA ILE A 67 -6.05 -8.41 -1.01
C ILE A 67 -6.01 -7.61 0.28
N ALA A 68 -4.94 -7.72 1.06
CA ALA A 68 -4.73 -6.94 2.27
C ALA A 68 -3.32 -6.32 2.27
N PHE A 69 -3.20 -5.12 2.82
CA PHE A 69 -1.91 -4.48 3.12
C PHE A 69 -2.03 -3.52 4.30
N GLY A 70 -0.90 -3.29 4.96
CA GLY A 70 -0.78 -2.48 6.16
C GLY A 70 0.07 -1.21 5.96
N ASP A 71 -0.30 -0.12 6.62
CA ASP A 71 0.45 1.15 6.60
C ASP A 71 0.87 1.60 8.01
N SER A 72 1.47 0.70 8.78
CA SER A 72 1.75 0.96 10.20
C SER A 72 2.67 2.15 10.44
N VAL A 73 3.61 2.45 9.53
CA VAL A 73 4.48 3.64 9.66
C VAL A 73 3.68 4.92 9.51
N SER A 74 2.60 4.92 8.71
CA SER A 74 1.74 6.10 8.56
C SER A 74 0.96 6.44 9.84
N GLY A 75 0.78 5.48 10.75
CA GLY A 75 0.19 5.71 12.07
C GLY A 75 1.04 6.60 13.00
N LEU A 76 2.30 6.85 12.65
CA LEU A 76 3.18 7.79 13.35
C LEU A 76 2.99 9.24 12.91
N LEU A 77 2.26 9.47 11.80
CA LEU A 77 2.06 10.80 11.25
C LEU A 77 0.96 11.58 11.99
N SER A 78 1.11 12.90 12.01
CA SER A 78 -0.01 13.77 12.35
C SER A 78 -1.12 13.62 11.30
N CYS A 79 -2.35 14.01 11.64
CA CYS A 79 -3.49 13.95 10.72
C CYS A 79 -3.21 14.69 9.39
N GLU A 80 -2.58 15.88 9.47
CA GLU A 80 -2.20 16.67 8.30
C GLU A 80 -1.17 15.94 7.42
N MET A 81 -0.12 15.40 8.03
CA MET A 81 0.93 14.69 7.29
C MET A 81 0.39 13.38 6.68
N TYR A 82 -0.49 12.67 7.39
CA TYR A 82 -1.17 11.47 6.87
C TYR A 82 -2.04 11.80 5.63
N GLN A 83 -2.81 12.88 5.70
CA GLN A 83 -3.64 13.33 4.57
C GLN A 83 -2.82 13.73 3.35
N LYS A 84 -1.59 14.19 3.56
CA LYS A 84 -0.68 14.62 2.50
C LYS A 84 0.15 13.49 1.90
N PHE A 85 0.71 12.61 2.73
CA PHE A 85 1.76 11.67 2.33
C PHE A 85 1.36 10.19 2.35
N ALA A 86 0.23 9.82 2.94
CA ALA A 86 -0.19 8.42 3.01
C ALA A 86 -1.56 8.19 2.34
N LEU A 87 -2.59 8.93 2.77
CA LEU A 87 -3.97 8.72 2.35
C LEU A 87 -4.21 8.79 0.83
N PRO A 88 -3.65 9.77 0.08
CA PRO A 88 -3.90 9.86 -1.36
C PRO A 88 -3.36 8.64 -2.12
N TYR A 89 -2.20 8.16 -1.66
CA TYR A 89 -1.47 7.07 -2.28
C TYR A 89 -2.08 5.71 -1.95
N SER A 90 -2.47 5.48 -0.70
CA SER A 90 -3.22 4.27 -0.34
C SER A 90 -4.58 4.22 -1.05
N LYS A 91 -5.30 5.33 -1.15
CA LYS A 91 -6.54 5.40 -1.97
C LYS A 91 -6.31 5.05 -3.43
N THR A 92 -5.23 5.54 -4.03
CA THR A 92 -4.87 5.23 -5.42
C THR A 92 -4.60 3.75 -5.59
N ALA A 93 -3.73 3.17 -4.76
CA ALA A 93 -3.43 1.73 -4.80
C ALA A 93 -4.70 0.86 -4.60
N ILE A 94 -5.55 1.21 -3.63
CA ILE A 94 -6.84 0.52 -3.41
C ILE A 94 -7.72 0.60 -4.65
N SER A 95 -7.87 1.79 -5.23
CA SER A 95 -8.72 2.02 -6.39
C SER A 95 -8.26 1.20 -7.59
N GLU A 96 -6.97 1.28 -7.93
CA GLU A 96 -6.38 0.58 -9.07
C GLU A 96 -6.48 -0.94 -8.91
N ILE A 97 -6.10 -1.49 -7.75
CA ILE A 97 -6.21 -2.93 -7.49
C ILE A 97 -7.66 -3.39 -7.63
N LYS A 98 -8.63 -2.65 -7.07
CA LYS A 98 -10.05 -3.00 -7.19
C LYS A 98 -10.53 -2.94 -8.64
N GLN A 99 -10.12 -1.92 -9.40
CA GLN A 99 -10.53 -1.77 -10.80
C GLN A 99 -9.94 -2.88 -11.68
N CYS A 100 -8.67 -3.24 -11.49
CA CYS A 100 -8.01 -4.27 -12.29
C CYS A 100 -8.43 -5.71 -11.94
N THR A 101 -8.79 -5.97 -10.68
CA THR A 101 -8.99 -7.35 -10.20
C THR A 101 -10.44 -7.68 -9.83
N GLY A 102 -11.27 -6.67 -9.56
CA GLY A 102 -12.62 -6.85 -9.01
C GLY A 102 -12.65 -7.35 -7.56
N LEU A 103 -11.50 -7.55 -6.91
CA LEU A 103 -11.40 -8.09 -5.56
C LEU A 103 -11.56 -6.99 -4.49
N PRO A 104 -12.10 -7.33 -3.30
CA PRO A 104 -12.04 -6.44 -2.15
C PRO A 104 -10.59 -6.24 -1.67
N VAL A 105 -10.30 -5.02 -1.23
CA VAL A 105 -9.00 -4.63 -0.65
C VAL A 105 -9.21 -4.22 0.81
N PHE A 106 -8.44 -4.83 1.71
CA PHE A 106 -8.44 -4.59 3.14
C PHE A 106 -7.21 -3.77 3.52
N TYR A 107 -7.45 -2.50 3.86
CA TYR A 107 -6.41 -1.57 4.29
C TYR A 107 -6.38 -1.50 5.82
N HIS A 108 -5.21 -1.75 6.41
CA HIS A 108 -4.95 -1.59 7.83
C HIS A 108 -3.93 -0.47 8.04
N VAL A 109 -4.14 0.38 9.04
CA VAL A 109 -3.13 1.36 9.50
C VAL A 109 -2.63 0.89 10.84
#